data_AF-A0A2M6X0Y5-F1
#
_entry.id   AF-A0A2M6X0Y5-F1
#
_cell.length_a   1.000
_cell.length_b   1.000
_cell.length_c   1.000
_cell.angle_alpha   90.00
_cell.angle_beta   90.00
_cell.angle_gamma   90.00
#
_symmetry.space_group_name_H-M   'P 1'
#
loop_
_entity.id
_entity.type
_entity.pdbx_description
1 polymer ?
#
loop_
_entity_poly.entity_id
_entity_poly.type
_entity_poly.pdbx_seq_one_letter_code
_entity_poly.pdbx_strand_id
1 'polypeptide(L)' 'MKCIRSDRCQNLVKYLTDRDLSQIEFAKLLGIDQSRVSEIVNHRIDKVSTDKLIAYNEKINPKVEFKIARRTERIN' A
#
# COMPACT_ATOMS: atom_id res chain seq x y z
N MET A 1 -5.69 3.03 -22.89
CA MET A 1 -4.57 2.22 -22.36
C MET A 1 -4.23 2.73 -20.96
N LYS A 2 -4.60 2.01 -19.88
CA LYS A 2 -4.18 2.38 -18.51
C LYS A 2 -2.79 1.79 -18.24
N CYS A 3 -1.83 2.63 -17.82
CA CYS A 3 -0.48 2.20 -17.46
C CYS A 3 -0.47 1.58 -16.05
N ILE A 4 0.26 0.46 -15.85
CA ILE A 4 0.37 -0.24 -14.56
C ILE A 4 0.78 0.71 -13.43
N ARG A 5 1.72 1.63 -13.68
CA ARG A 5 2.15 2.63 -12.68
C ARG A 5 1.01 3.55 -12.26
N SER A 6 0.21 4.00 -13.22
CA SER A 6 -0.93 4.90 -12.95
C SER A 6 -2.02 4.18 -12.16
N ASP A 7 -2.29 2.91 -12.46
CA ASP A 7 -3.24 2.09 -11.71
C ASP A 7 -2.84 1.90 -10.25
N ARG A 8 -1.58 1.51 -10.00
CA ARG A 8 -1.04 1.35 -8.65
C ARG A 8 -1.06 2.63 -7.84
N CYS A 9 -0.78 3.77 -8.46
CA CYS A 9 -0.89 5.08 -7.82
C CYS A 9 -2.34 5.40 -7.45
N GLN A 10 -3.27 5.21 -8.40
CA GLN A 10 -4.69 5.45 -8.16
C GLN A 10 -5.23 4.60 -7.01
N ASN A 11 -4.79 3.34 -6.89
CA ASN A 11 -5.16 2.47 -5.77
C ASN A 11 -4.68 3.00 -4.42
N LEU A 12 -3.46 3.55 -4.34
CA LEU A 12 -2.95 4.17 -3.10
C LEU A 12 -3.74 5.42 -2.72
N VAL A 13 -4.02 6.29 -3.70
CA VAL A 13 -4.82 7.51 -3.48
C VAL A 13 -6.24 7.14 -3.05
N LYS A 14 -6.86 6.19 -3.74
CA LYS A 14 -8.19 5.69 -3.39
C LYS A 14 -8.22 5.13 -1.97
N TYR A 15 -7.24 4.32 -1.58
CA TYR A 15 -7.17 3.78 -0.22
C TYR A 15 -7.06 4.88 0.83
N LEU A 16 -6.23 5.91 0.60
CA LEU A 16 -6.11 7.06 1.49
C LEU A 16 -7.47 7.78 1.64
N THR A 17 -8.16 8.03 0.53
CA THR A 17 -9.47 8.72 0.52
C THR A 17 -10.58 7.87 1.15
N ASP A 18 -10.69 6.59 0.78
CA ASP A 18 -11.73 5.68 1.29
C ASP A 18 -11.62 5.46 2.81
N ARG A 19 -10.42 5.65 3.37
CA ARG A 19 -10.13 5.51 4.81
C ARG A 19 -10.03 6.85 5.55
N ASP A 20 -10.24 7.97 4.86
CA ASP A 20 -10.10 9.34 5.39
C ASP A 20 -8.76 9.59 6.11
N LEU A 21 -7.68 9.03 5.58
CA LEU A 21 -6.34 9.16 6.20
C LEU A 21 -5.69 10.47 5.81
N SER A 22 -5.08 11.15 6.78
CA SER A 22 -4.12 12.22 6.48
C SER A 22 -2.88 11.64 5.79
N GLN A 23 -2.14 12.49 5.06
CA GLN A 23 -0.86 12.07 4.45
C GLN A 23 0.16 11.60 5.49
N ILE A 24 0.10 12.10 6.73
CA ILE A 24 0.97 11.70 7.84
C ILE A 24 0.60 10.30 8.34
N GLU A 25 -0.68 10.01 8.51
CA GLU A 25 -1.14 8.67 8.93
C GLU A 25 -0.86 7.64 7.85
N PHE A 26 -1.06 8.00 6.59
CA PHE A 26 -0.76 7.11 5.48
C PHE A 26 0.74 6.85 5.34
N ALA A 27 1.58 7.86 5.61
CA ALA A 27 3.04 7.70 5.67
C ALA A 27 3.46 6.72 6.76
N LYS A 28 2.85 6.82 7.96
CA LYS A 28 3.07 5.87 9.06
C LYS A 28 2.61 4.46 8.69
N LEU A 29 1.43 4.31 8.09
CA LEU A 29 0.90 3.03 7.63
C LEU A 29 1.84 2.35 6.62
N LEU A 30 2.34 3.13 5.66
CA LEU A 30 3.26 2.64 4.64
C LEU A 30 4.71 2.52 5.14
N GLY A 31 5.05 3.04 6.32
CA GLY A 31 6.41 3.10 6.84
C GLY A 31 7.37 3.88 5.94
N ILE A 32 6.93 5.05 5.44
CA ILE A 32 7.71 5.93 4.55
C ILE A 32 7.56 7.40 4.97
N ASP A 33 8.36 8.30 4.39
CA ASP A 33 8.23 9.74 4.62
C ASP A 33 6.94 10.33 4.04
N GLN A 34 6.38 11.33 4.71
CA GLN A 34 5.22 12.09 4.22
C GLN A 34 5.49 12.74 2.86
N SER A 35 6.73 13.17 2.59
CA SER A 35 7.12 13.72 1.29
C SER A 35 6.86 12.72 0.16
N ARG A 36 7.13 11.43 0.36
CA ARG A 36 6.82 10.37 -0.60
C ARG A 36 5.31 10.19 -0.79
N VAL A 37 4.53 10.28 0.28
CA VAL A 37 3.07 10.25 0.18
C VAL A 37 2.56 11.44 -0.64
N SER A 38 3.10 12.64 -0.41
CA SER A 38 2.77 13.84 -1.18
C SER A 38 3.11 13.68 -2.66
N GLU A 39 4.22 13.01 -3.01
CA GLU A 39 4.53 12.68 -4.41
C GLU A 39 3.47 11.79 -5.06
N ILE A 40 3.00 10.76 -4.33
CA ILE A 40 1.97 9.83 -4.80
C ILE A 40 0.62 10.54 -4.97
N VAL A 41 0.17 11.28 -3.95
CA VAL A 41 -1.12 11.98 -3.94
C VAL A 41 -1.19 13.06 -5.03
N ASN A 42 -0.09 13.76 -5.29
CA ASN A 42 -0.02 14.75 -6.38
C ASN A 42 0.31 14.13 -7.75
N HIS A 43 0.17 12.81 -7.91
CA HIS A 43 0.42 12.08 -9.15
C HIS A 43 1.82 12.28 -9.75
N ARG A 44 2.83 12.65 -8.94
CA ARG A 44 4.24 12.80 -9.33
C ARG A 44 4.95 11.45 -9.37
N ILE A 45 4.34 10.49 -10.07
CA ILE A 45 4.75 9.08 -10.08
C ILE A 45 6.09 8.84 -10.77
N ASP A 46 6.60 9.76 -11.60
CA ASP A 46 7.94 9.65 -12.20
C ASP A 46 9.08 9.76 -11.17
N LYS A 47 8.77 10.25 -9.96
CA LYS A 47 9.71 10.26 -8.84
C LYS A 47 9.70 8.96 -8.03
N VAL A 48 8.78 8.05 -8.35
CA VAL A 48 8.60 6.79 -7.62
C VAL A 48 8.79 5.63 -8.58
N SER A 49 9.76 4.76 -8.29
CA SER A 49 9.97 3.58 -9.12
C SER A 49 8.75 2.65 -9.08
N THR A 50 8.55 1.91 -10.18
CA THR A 50 7.49 0.89 -10.27
C THR A 50 7.55 -0.09 -9.10
N ASP A 51 8.76 -0.52 -8.72
CA ASP A 51 9.00 -1.46 -7.62
C ASP A 51 8.47 -0.93 -6.27
N LYS A 52 8.71 0.36 -5.98
CA LYS A 52 8.16 1.01 -4.78
C LYS A 52 6.63 1.12 -4.82
N LEU A 53 6.05 1.43 -5.98
CA LEU A 53 4.58 1.49 -6.11
C LEU A 53 3.94 0.12 -5.85
N ILE A 54 4.59 -0.96 -6.28
CA ILE A 54 4.17 -2.35 -6.00
C ILE A 54 4.27 -2.60 -4.49
N ALA A 55 5.43 -2.37 -3.88
CA ALA A 55 5.65 -2.59 -2.45
C ALA A 55 4.65 -1.80 -1.56
N TYR A 56 4.29 -0.57 -1.93
CA TYR A 56 3.29 0.21 -1.20
C TYR A 56 1.88 -0.36 -1.36
N ASN A 57 1.54 -0.87 -2.55
CA ASN A 57 0.25 -1.53 -2.78
C ASN A 57 0.12 -2.82 -1.97
N GLU A 58 1.20 -3.58 -1.78
CA GLU A 58 1.20 -4.79 -0.96
C GLU A 58 0.96 -4.49 0.53
N LYS A 59 1.36 -3.30 1.01
CA LYS A 59 1.10 -2.87 2.40
C LYS A 59 -0.37 -2.54 2.66
N ILE A 60 -1.08 -1.96 1.68
CA ILE A 60 -2.50 -1.61 1.83
C ILE A 60 -3.45 -2.75 1.44
N ASN A 61 -2.95 -3.72 0.67
CA ASN A 61 -3.68 -4.92 0.29
C ASN A 61 -2.77 -6.15 0.41
N PRO A 62 -2.45 -6.58 1.65
CA PRO A 62 -1.72 -7.81 1.84
C PRO A 62 -2.59 -8.94 1.29
N LYS A 63 -2.16 -9.58 0.20
CA LYS A 63 -2.81 -10.79 -0.29
C LYS A 63 -2.78 -11.81 0.85
N VAL A 64 -3.92 -12.02 1.50
CA VAL A 64 -4.05 -13.02 2.55
C VAL A 64 -3.98 -14.40 1.89
N GLU A 65 -2.78 -14.95 1.81
CA GLU A 65 -2.55 -16.41 1.85
C GLU A 65 -1.95 -16.79 3.20
N PHE A 66 -2.58 -16.35 4.30
CA PHE A 66 -2.38 -16.99 5.59
C PHE A 66 -3.38 -18.16 5.73
N LYS A 67 -3.10 -19.28 5.07
CA LYS A 67 -3.57 -20.58 5.55
C LYS A 67 -2.74 -20.91 6.81
N ILE A 68 -3.08 -20.29 7.94
CA ILE A 68 -2.64 -20.80 9.24
C ILE A 68 -3.39 -22.10 9.44
N ALA A 69 -2.81 -23.21 8.99
CA ALA A 69 -3.15 -24.51 9.53
C ALA A 69 -2.73 -24.51 11.00
N ARG A 70 -3.63 -24.10 11.89
CA ARG A 70 -3.49 -24.38 13.33
C ARG A 70 -3.50 -25.89 13.47
N ARG A 71 -2.33 -26.51 13.56
CA ARG A 71 -2.22 -27.85 14.15
C ARG A 71 -2.36 -27.65 15.65
N THR A 72 -3.56 -27.88 16.16
CA THR A 72 -3.84 -27.97 17.59
C THR A 72 -2.90 -28.99 18.24
N GLU A 73 -2.10 -28.54 19.21
CA GLU A 73 -1.52 -29.42 20.22
C GLU A 73 -2.66 -30.05 21.00
N ARG A 74 -2.79 -31.39 20.93
CA ARG A 74 -3.45 -32.16 21.98
C ARG A 74 -2.38 -32.87 22.77
N ILE A 75 -2.17 -32.35 23.96
CA ILE A 75 -1.57 -33.04 25.10
C ILE A 75 -2.62 -34.06 25.56
N ASN A 76 -2.29 -35.34 25.47
CA ASN A 76 -2.72 -36.44 26.36
C ASN A 76 -1.96 -37.69 25.96
#